data_AF-A0A077QPN0-F1
#
_entry.id   AF-A0A077QPN0-F1
#
_cell.length_a   1.000
_cell.length_b   1.000
_cell.length_c   1.000
_cell.angle_alpha   90.00
_cell.angle_beta   90.00
_cell.angle_gamma   90.00
#
_symmetry.space_group_name_H-M   'P 1'
#
loop_
_entity.id
_entity.type
_entity.pdbx_description
1 polymer ?
#
loop_
_entity_poly.entity_id
_entity_poly.type
_entity_poly.pdbx_seq_one_letter_code
_entity_poly.pdbx_strand_id
1 'polypeptide(L)'
;MNNQQKQQKGVQEDAESEAVYRYLRSAATPNESMEFMVVITIDGQKLTTNMEPYIQTLIVVPRSPYKIKSNELSLKLDHAYHKQYTKDQSIDVEIYYWTLPLSLRIKDLQIKGGMQVPEGVAVTPNRRLIRNCLVLNMSTIKLTTYGAIELISAPFGGENIPLLSGDVYIRGTKGSWENYGYAPVIEHYPVGCIVTIIDNFGCTSQFEIKPTDDVNILQIYDS
;
A
#
# COMPACT_ATOMS: atom_id res chain seq x y z
N MET A 1 -51.74 47.92 -39.34
CA MET A 1 -51.00 48.32 -38.12
C MET A 1 -50.46 47.05 -37.50
N ASN A 2 -49.15 46.85 -37.63
CA ASN A 2 -48.38 45.71 -37.12
C ASN A 2 -47.43 46.25 -36.04
N ASN A 3 -47.35 45.60 -34.87
CA ASN A 3 -46.14 45.47 -34.05
C ASN A 3 -46.46 44.67 -32.77
N GLN A 4 -46.01 43.41 -32.72
CA GLN A 4 -44.75 42.95 -32.10
C GLN A 4 -44.86 42.77 -30.57
N GLN A 5 -45.25 41.56 -30.15
CA GLN A 5 -44.97 41.04 -28.81
C GLN A 5 -43.54 40.49 -28.77
N LYS A 6 -42.71 41.05 -27.88
CA LYS A 6 -41.37 40.54 -27.55
C LYS A 6 -41.50 39.20 -26.82
N GLN A 7 -40.98 38.14 -27.42
CA GLN A 7 -40.66 36.89 -26.72
C GLN A 7 -39.46 37.15 -25.78
N GLN A 8 -39.66 36.95 -24.48
CA GLN A 8 -38.57 36.83 -23.52
C GLN A 8 -37.91 35.46 -23.73
N LYS A 9 -36.67 35.47 -24.22
CA LYS A 9 -35.80 34.31 -24.32
C LYS A 9 -35.27 34.03 -22.91
N GLY A 10 -35.76 32.98 -22.28
CA GLY A 10 -35.21 32.48 -21.02
C GLY A 10 -33.74 32.09 -21.24
N VAL A 11 -32.86 32.62 -20.39
CA VAL A 11 -31.46 32.24 -20.34
C VAL A 11 -31.43 30.82 -19.78
N GLN A 12 -31.07 29.87 -20.64
CA GLN A 12 -30.76 28.50 -20.23
C GLN A 12 -29.34 28.56 -19.64
N GLU A 13 -29.25 28.63 -18.32
CA GLU A 13 -27.98 28.46 -17.61
C GLU A 13 -27.48 27.04 -17.90
N ASP A 14 -26.37 26.95 -18.63
CA ASP A 14 -25.62 25.72 -18.80
C ASP A 14 -25.10 25.30 -17.43
N ALA A 15 -25.84 24.42 -16.76
CA ALA A 15 -25.38 23.76 -15.56
C ALA A 15 -24.10 22.98 -15.91
N GLU A 16 -22.95 23.48 -15.43
CA GLU A 16 -21.68 22.77 -15.53
C GLU A 16 -21.87 21.36 -14.95
N SER A 17 -21.75 20.36 -15.81
CA SER A 17 -21.88 18.96 -15.41
C SER A 17 -20.62 18.54 -14.65
N GLU A 18 -20.74 18.44 -13.33
CA GLU A 18 -19.68 17.87 -12.51
C GLU A 18 -19.68 16.34 -12.64
N ALA A 19 -18.62 15.78 -13.21
CA ALA A 19 -18.43 14.33 -13.27
C ALA A 19 -17.88 13.83 -11.92
N VAL A 20 -18.76 13.27 -11.08
CA VAL A 20 -18.37 12.68 -9.79
C VAL A 20 -18.21 11.16 -9.93
N TYR A 21 -16.99 10.66 -9.75
CA TYR A 21 -16.72 9.22 -9.72
C TYR A 21 -16.93 8.66 -8.31
N ARG A 22 -17.82 7.67 -8.16
CA ARG A 22 -18.07 6.97 -6.89
C ARG A 22 -18.04 5.46 -7.10
N TYR A 23 -17.33 4.76 -6.23
CA TYR A 23 -17.26 3.30 -6.24
C TYR A 23 -18.36 2.74 -5.32
N LEU A 24 -19.22 1.87 -5.86
CA LEU A 24 -20.27 1.19 -5.12
C LEU A 24 -19.84 -0.27 -4.88
N ARG A 25 -19.93 -0.74 -3.63
CA ARG A 25 -19.84 -2.17 -3.34
C ARG A 25 -21.22 -2.78 -3.54
N SER A 26 -21.33 -3.77 -4.43
CA SER A 26 -22.55 -4.54 -4.61
C SER A 26 -22.39 -5.94 -4.04
N ALA A 27 -23.45 -6.45 -3.40
CA ALA A 27 -23.53 -7.84 -2.93
C ALA A 27 -23.98 -8.81 -4.05
N ALA A 28 -24.39 -8.28 -5.20
CA ALA A 28 -24.78 -9.09 -6.35
C ALA A 28 -23.55 -9.64 -7.09
N THR A 29 -23.78 -10.66 -7.91
CA THR A 29 -22.78 -11.35 -8.72
C THR A 29 -21.87 -10.32 -9.42
N PRO A 30 -20.55 -10.36 -9.19
CA PRO A 30 -19.64 -9.22 -9.41
C PRO A 30 -19.43 -8.79 -10.87
N ASN A 31 -20.17 -9.37 -11.82
CA ASN A 31 -19.90 -9.28 -13.26
C ASN A 31 -21.10 -8.83 -14.10
N GLU A 32 -22.24 -8.52 -13.49
CA GLU A 32 -23.41 -8.01 -14.23
C GLU A 32 -23.56 -6.50 -14.05
N SER A 33 -23.81 -5.80 -15.16
CA SER A 33 -24.19 -4.39 -15.12
C SER A 33 -25.49 -4.23 -14.35
N MET A 34 -25.57 -3.18 -13.53
CA MET A 34 -26.74 -2.88 -12.72
C MET A 34 -27.35 -1.57 -13.16
N GLU A 35 -28.66 -1.57 -13.31
CA GLU A 35 -29.43 -0.35 -13.56
C GLU A 35 -29.91 0.22 -12.23
N PHE A 36 -29.52 1.46 -11.96
CA PHE A 36 -30.00 2.25 -10.85
C PHE A 36 -31.01 3.27 -11.35
N MET A 37 -32.07 3.42 -10.58
CA MET A 37 -33.05 4.49 -10.73
C MET A 37 -33.07 5.29 -9.45
N VAL A 38 -33.09 6.62 -9.55
CA VAL A 38 -33.31 7.46 -8.38
C VAL A 38 -34.79 7.38 -8.05
N VAL A 39 -35.11 7.10 -6.79
CA VAL A 39 -36.48 7.11 -6.29
C VAL A 39 -36.58 8.16 -5.20
N ILE A 40 -37.45 9.14 -5.40
CA ILE A 40 -37.82 10.12 -4.37
C ILE A 40 -39.26 9.86 -3.94
N THR A 41 -39.59 10.15 -2.69
CA THR A 41 -40.96 10.07 -2.18
C THR A 41 -41.40 11.47 -1.78
N ILE A 42 -42.46 11.97 -2.42
CA ILE A 42 -43.08 13.28 -2.13
C ILE A 42 -44.53 13.01 -1.76
N ASP A 43 -44.96 13.44 -0.57
CA ASP A 43 -46.33 13.26 -0.07
C ASP A 43 -46.86 11.82 -0.18
N GLY A 44 -45.98 10.84 0.01
CA GLY A 44 -46.31 9.41 -0.09
C GLY A 44 -46.31 8.84 -1.52
N GLN A 45 -46.15 9.68 -2.54
CA GLN A 45 -46.00 9.25 -3.93
C GLN A 45 -44.52 9.01 -4.27
N LYS A 46 -44.22 7.83 -4.82
CA LYS A 46 -42.89 7.52 -5.35
C LYS A 46 -42.77 8.07 -6.77
N LEU A 47 -41.78 8.92 -6.98
CA LEU A 47 -41.34 9.39 -8.30
C LEU A 47 -40.01 8.73 -8.60
N THR A 48 -39.84 8.20 -9.80
CA THR A 48 -38.60 7.55 -10.23
C THR A 48 -38.04 8.24 -11.46
N THR A 49 -36.75 8.10 -11.72
CA THR A 49 -36.16 8.56 -12.99
C THR A 49 -36.52 7.69 -14.18
N ASN A 50 -37.38 6.66 -14.00
CA ASN A 50 -37.87 5.79 -15.05
C ASN A 50 -39.40 5.84 -15.09
N MET A 51 -39.94 7.05 -15.28
CA MET A 51 -41.36 7.30 -15.44
C MET A 51 -41.53 8.38 -16.51
N GLU A 52 -42.45 8.19 -17.44
CA GLU A 52 -42.76 9.19 -18.47
C GLU A 52 -43.00 10.59 -17.85
N PRO A 53 -42.43 11.68 -18.42
CA PRO A 53 -41.58 11.78 -19.63
C PRO A 53 -40.07 11.55 -19.41
N TYR A 54 -39.67 11.17 -18.21
CA TYR A 54 -38.27 11.04 -17.80
C TYR A 54 -37.85 9.56 -17.82
N ILE A 55 -37.17 9.16 -18.89
CA ILE A 55 -36.51 7.85 -18.98
C ILE A 55 -35.01 8.08 -18.83
N GLN A 56 -34.56 8.12 -17.58
CA GLN A 56 -33.16 8.27 -17.19
C GLN A 56 -32.74 7.09 -16.31
N THR A 57 -31.91 6.23 -16.88
CA THR A 57 -31.34 5.07 -16.21
C THR A 57 -29.85 5.32 -15.96
N LEU A 58 -29.38 5.06 -14.74
CA LEU A 58 -27.94 5.04 -14.44
C LEU A 58 -27.45 3.60 -14.57
N ILE A 59 -26.63 3.33 -15.58
CA ILE A 59 -26.02 2.00 -15.75
C ILE A 59 -24.67 2.00 -15.04
N VAL A 60 -24.51 1.09 -14.08
CA VAL A 60 -23.24 0.82 -13.40
C VAL A 60 -22.66 -0.46 -13.96
N VAL A 61 -21.51 -0.37 -14.63
CA VAL A 61 -20.81 -1.52 -15.20
C VAL A 61 -19.72 -1.96 -14.22
N PRO A 62 -19.67 -3.25 -13.83
CA PRO A 62 -18.59 -3.75 -12.99
C PRO A 62 -17.26 -3.64 -13.74
N ARG A 63 -16.22 -3.21 -13.02
CA ARG A 63 -14.85 -3.26 -13.50
C ARG A 63 -14.04 -4.19 -12.61
N SER A 64 -13.16 -4.96 -13.24
CA SER A 64 -12.17 -5.74 -12.50
C SER A 64 -11.40 -4.81 -11.55
N PRO A 65 -11.19 -5.23 -10.29
CA PRO A 65 -10.30 -4.51 -9.39
C PRO A 65 -8.96 -4.27 -10.05
N TYR A 66 -8.43 -3.05 -9.91
CA TYR A 66 -7.07 -2.80 -10.38
C TYR A 66 -6.08 -3.54 -9.47
N LYS A 67 -4.89 -3.76 -10.01
CA LYS A 67 -3.74 -4.26 -9.27
C LYS A 67 -2.62 -3.25 -9.39
N ILE A 68 -2.02 -2.91 -8.27
CA ILE A 68 -0.82 -2.07 -8.23
C ILE A 68 0.36 -2.98 -8.59
N LYS A 69 1.16 -2.58 -9.56
CA LYS A 69 2.39 -3.26 -9.93
C LYS A 69 3.57 -2.72 -9.13
N SER A 70 4.56 -3.56 -8.91
CA SER A 70 5.82 -3.25 -8.24
C SER A 70 6.53 -2.04 -8.87
N ASN A 71 6.47 -1.89 -10.19
CA ASN A 71 7.06 -0.74 -10.89
C ASN A 71 6.26 0.57 -10.78
N GLU A 72 5.04 0.53 -10.23
CA GLU A 72 4.25 1.72 -9.91
C GLU A 72 4.54 2.23 -8.49
N LEU A 73 5.30 1.46 -7.69
CA LEU A 73 5.74 1.87 -6.37
C LEU A 73 6.97 2.78 -6.48
N SER A 74 6.97 3.87 -5.71
CA SER A 74 8.15 4.74 -5.61
C SER A 74 9.02 4.29 -4.44
N LEU A 75 10.23 3.80 -4.74
CA LEU A 75 11.22 3.45 -3.73
C LEU A 75 11.94 4.70 -3.23
N LYS A 76 11.91 4.91 -1.91
CA LYS A 76 12.83 5.79 -1.18
C LYS A 76 13.70 4.94 -0.26
N LEU A 77 15.02 5.07 -0.40
CA LEU A 77 16.00 4.49 0.51
C LEU A 77 16.42 5.54 1.55
N ASP A 78 16.51 5.14 2.81
CA ASP A 78 16.95 5.97 3.92
C ASP A 78 18.09 5.28 4.70
N HIS A 79 19.24 5.95 4.82
CA HIS A 79 20.36 5.48 5.64
C HIS A 79 20.11 5.90 7.09
N ALA A 80 19.19 5.19 7.74
CA ALA A 80 18.55 5.64 8.96
C ALA A 80 19.45 5.59 10.20
N TYR A 81 20.50 4.77 10.20
CA TYR A 81 21.44 4.69 11.31
C TYR A 81 22.81 4.18 10.85
N HIS A 82 23.87 4.85 11.29
CA HIS A 82 25.24 4.35 11.14
C HIS A 82 26.06 4.67 12.39
N LYS A 83 26.75 3.68 12.95
CA LYS A 83 27.67 3.88 14.08
C LYS A 83 28.86 2.94 14.01
N GLN A 84 30.04 3.53 13.84
CA GLN A 84 31.31 2.85 14.06
C GLN A 84 31.68 2.91 15.54
N TYR A 85 32.10 1.79 16.12
CA TYR A 85 32.44 1.72 17.55
C TYR A 85 33.79 1.09 17.85
N THR A 86 34.36 0.33 16.92
CA THR A 86 35.81 0.03 16.90
C THR A 86 36.35 0.17 15.48
N LYS A 87 37.67 0.08 15.34
CA LYS A 87 38.31 0.00 14.01
C LYS A 87 37.77 -1.26 13.32
N ASP A 88 37.16 -1.05 12.15
CA ASP A 88 36.54 -2.09 11.32
C ASP A 88 35.25 -2.73 11.89
N GLN A 89 34.61 -2.15 12.92
CA GLN A 89 33.27 -2.60 13.34
C GLN A 89 32.27 -1.46 13.33
N SER A 90 31.21 -1.66 12.56
CA SER A 90 30.11 -0.72 12.42
C SER A 90 28.76 -1.43 12.43
N ILE A 91 27.73 -0.70 12.85
CA ILE A 91 26.34 -1.05 12.63
C ILE A 91 25.79 -0.06 11.62
N ASP A 92 25.12 -0.58 10.60
CA ASP A 92 24.44 0.20 9.57
C ASP A 92 23.03 -0.33 9.39
N VAL A 93 22.05 0.57 9.34
CA VAL A 93 20.66 0.24 9.06
C VAL A 93 20.14 1.15 7.96
N GLU A 94 19.71 0.51 6.89
CA GLU A 94 18.96 1.14 5.81
C GLU A 94 17.47 0.79 5.93
N ILE A 95 16.61 1.73 5.57
CA ILE A 95 15.15 1.53 5.48
C ILE A 95 14.68 1.76 4.05
N TYR A 96 13.93 0.80 3.55
CA TYR A 96 13.27 0.81 2.25
C TYR A 96 11.82 1.23 2.45
N TYR A 97 11.40 2.29 1.77
CA TYR A 97 10.01 2.74 1.72
C TYR A 97 9.50 2.61 0.29
N TRP A 98 8.68 1.60 0.02
CA TRP A 98 7.93 1.49 -1.23
C TRP A 98 6.60 2.22 -1.06
N THR A 99 6.50 3.39 -1.68
CA THR A 99 5.34 4.27 -1.56
C THR A 99 4.31 3.95 -2.63
N LEU A 100 3.05 3.80 -2.22
CA LEU A 100 1.94 3.60 -3.16
C LEU A 100 1.72 4.82 -4.08
N PRO A 101 1.13 4.63 -5.27
CA PRO A 101 0.67 5.72 -6.13
C PRO A 101 -0.23 6.74 -5.40
N LEU A 102 -0.26 7.97 -5.92
CA LEU A 102 -1.03 9.08 -5.36
C LEU A 102 -2.49 8.68 -5.03
N SER A 103 -2.97 9.14 -3.88
CA SER A 103 -4.32 8.88 -3.33
C SER A 103 -4.59 7.46 -2.81
N LEU A 104 -3.69 6.50 -3.03
CA LEU A 104 -3.82 5.16 -2.48
C LEU A 104 -3.29 5.09 -1.04
N ARG A 105 -3.96 4.30 -0.21
CA ARG A 105 -3.63 4.07 1.20
C ARG A 105 -3.86 2.60 1.53
N ILE A 106 -2.91 1.99 2.23
CA ILE A 106 -2.96 0.65 2.78
C ILE A 106 -3.95 0.64 3.95
N LYS A 107 -5.05 -0.10 3.81
CA LYS A 107 -6.00 -0.34 4.90
C LYS A 107 -5.67 -1.61 5.68
N ASP A 108 -5.17 -2.62 5.00
CA ASP A 108 -4.69 -3.85 5.61
C ASP A 108 -3.39 -4.28 4.92
N LEU A 109 -2.45 -4.83 5.70
CA LEU A 109 -1.19 -5.36 5.22
C LEU A 109 -0.90 -6.69 5.93
N GLN A 110 -0.72 -7.74 5.13
CA GLN A 110 -0.41 -9.08 5.60
C GLN A 110 0.92 -9.52 5.01
N ILE A 111 1.79 -10.08 5.84
CA ILE A 111 3.09 -10.60 5.43
C ILE A 111 3.11 -12.11 5.68
N LYS A 112 3.43 -12.89 4.66
CA LYS A 112 3.52 -14.36 4.73
C LYS A 112 4.87 -14.85 4.25
N GLY A 113 5.38 -15.91 4.88
CA GLY A 113 6.74 -16.40 4.66
C GLY A 113 7.72 -15.86 5.70
N GLY A 114 9.02 -16.08 5.47
CA GLY A 114 10.10 -15.71 6.39
C GLY A 114 9.94 -16.23 7.82
N MET A 115 10.72 -15.66 8.73
CA MET A 115 10.59 -15.86 10.18
C MET A 115 9.84 -14.69 10.79
N GLN A 116 8.79 -14.97 11.57
CA GLN A 116 8.02 -13.94 12.27
C GLN A 116 8.83 -13.37 13.43
N VAL A 117 8.92 -12.05 13.48
CA VAL A 117 9.61 -11.29 14.53
C VAL A 117 8.68 -10.17 15.01
N PRO A 118 8.88 -9.58 16.20
CA PRO A 118 7.93 -8.61 16.75
C PRO A 118 7.66 -7.42 15.80
N GLU A 119 8.69 -6.96 15.10
CA GLU A 119 8.65 -5.84 14.18
C GLU A 119 8.08 -6.19 12.80
N GLY A 120 7.99 -7.48 12.42
CA GLY A 120 7.65 -7.90 11.07
C GLY A 120 8.05 -9.32 10.71
N VAL A 121 8.67 -9.47 9.53
CA VAL A 121 9.11 -10.76 8.99
C VAL A 121 10.54 -10.66 8.50
N ALA A 122 11.42 -11.48 9.07
CA ALA A 122 12.80 -11.59 8.62
C ALA A 122 12.89 -12.38 7.30
N VAL A 123 13.59 -11.82 6.32
CA VAL A 123 13.79 -12.31 4.94
C VAL A 123 15.28 -12.29 4.60
N THR A 124 16.05 -13.20 5.20
CA THR A 124 17.52 -13.23 5.04
C THR A 124 17.92 -14.28 4.00
N PRO A 125 18.90 -14.00 3.10
CA PRO A 125 19.40 -15.03 2.20
C PRO A 125 20.28 -16.03 2.94
N ASN A 126 20.30 -17.27 2.45
CA ASN A 126 20.86 -18.45 3.11
C ASN A 126 22.41 -18.45 3.28
N ARG A 127 23.09 -17.31 3.15
CA ARG A 127 24.56 -17.26 3.07
C ARG A 127 25.11 -16.02 3.76
N ARG A 128 25.70 -16.23 4.94
CA ARG A 128 26.54 -15.30 5.71
C ARG A 128 25.78 -14.10 6.28
N LEU A 129 25.47 -14.27 7.55
CA LEU A 129 24.55 -13.46 8.35
C LEU A 129 24.99 -12.02 8.66
N ILE A 130 26.07 -11.47 8.09
CA ILE A 130 26.53 -10.08 8.37
C ILE A 130 25.40 -9.05 8.18
N ARG A 131 24.41 -9.41 7.35
CA ARG A 131 23.25 -8.59 7.00
C ARG A 131 21.96 -9.36 7.24
N ASN A 132 20.99 -8.69 7.87
CA ASN A 132 19.63 -9.17 8.02
C ASN A 132 18.66 -8.23 7.33
N CYS A 133 17.62 -8.79 6.73
CA CYS A 133 16.58 -8.00 6.13
C CYS A 133 15.23 -8.32 6.78
N LEU A 134 14.43 -7.29 6.99
CA LEU A 134 13.09 -7.44 7.52
C LEU A 134 12.09 -6.73 6.62
N VAL A 135 10.88 -7.26 6.54
CA VAL A 135 9.70 -6.52 6.07
C VAL A 135 8.87 -6.18 7.30
N LEU A 136 8.62 -4.90 7.53
CA LEU A 136 8.02 -4.41 8.76
C LEU A 136 6.50 -4.49 8.72
N ASN A 137 5.90 -4.85 9.85
CA ASN A 137 4.46 -4.70 10.06
C ASN A 137 4.04 -3.24 9.92
N MET A 138 2.82 -2.99 9.44
CA MET A 138 2.29 -1.62 9.35
C MET A 138 2.13 -0.96 10.74
N SER A 139 1.88 -1.77 11.78
CA SER A 139 1.79 -1.33 13.17
C SER A 139 3.13 -0.96 13.81
N THR A 140 4.26 -1.29 13.18
CA THR A 140 5.60 -0.96 13.69
C THR A 140 5.82 0.55 13.59
N ILE A 141 5.73 1.24 14.73
CA ILE A 141 5.92 2.70 14.85
C ILE A 141 7.23 3.07 15.54
N LYS A 142 7.88 2.09 16.18
CA LYS A 142 9.18 2.23 16.82
C LYS A 142 10.05 1.10 16.32
N LEU A 143 11.29 1.44 15.99
CA LEU A 143 12.29 0.49 15.56
C LEU A 143 13.57 0.80 16.32
N THR A 144 14.19 -0.23 16.88
CA THR A 144 15.53 -0.11 17.45
C THR A 144 16.53 -0.80 16.53
N THR A 145 17.81 -0.54 16.74
CA THR A 145 18.86 -1.31 16.06
C THR A 145 18.74 -2.81 16.34
N TYR A 146 18.30 -3.25 17.52
CA TYR A 146 18.02 -4.67 17.80
C TYR A 146 16.93 -5.25 16.92
N GLY A 147 15.81 -4.55 16.77
CA GLY A 147 14.73 -5.00 15.89
C GLY A 147 15.15 -4.96 14.42
N ALA A 148 15.89 -3.93 14.00
CA ALA A 148 16.27 -3.77 12.59
C ALA A 148 17.32 -4.78 12.10
N ILE A 149 18.17 -5.29 13.00
CA ILE A 149 19.21 -6.26 12.69
C ILE A 149 18.89 -7.66 13.24
N GLU A 150 17.84 -7.82 14.05
CA GLU A 150 17.44 -9.07 14.74
C GLU A 150 18.57 -9.71 15.59
N LEU A 151 19.29 -8.91 16.39
CA LEU A 151 20.39 -9.42 17.24
C LEU A 151 20.46 -8.80 18.63
N ILE A 152 19.97 -9.53 19.63
CA ILE A 152 19.88 -9.08 21.03
C ILE A 152 21.25 -8.73 21.67
N SER A 153 22.38 -9.11 21.06
CA SER A 153 23.73 -8.86 21.61
C SER A 153 24.56 -7.80 20.89
N ALA A 154 24.04 -7.17 19.85
CA ALA A 154 24.77 -6.09 19.16
C ALA A 154 25.03 -4.89 20.11
N PRO A 155 26.22 -4.30 20.08
CA PRO A 155 26.49 -3.06 20.81
C PRO A 155 25.58 -1.96 20.30
N PHE A 156 25.09 -1.09 21.18
CA PHE A 156 24.13 -0.02 20.82
C PHE A 156 22.79 -0.51 20.27
N GLY A 157 22.45 -1.79 20.42
CA GLY A 157 21.22 -2.33 19.88
C GLY A 157 19.92 -1.69 20.39
N GLY A 158 19.94 -1.02 21.55
CA GLY A 158 18.80 -0.28 22.07
C GLY A 158 18.58 1.10 21.44
N GLU A 159 19.43 1.56 20.53
CA GLU A 159 19.29 2.88 19.91
C GLU A 159 18.06 2.95 19.01
N ASN A 160 17.35 4.07 19.07
CA ASN A 160 16.15 4.30 18.27
C ASN A 160 16.54 4.62 16.83
N ILE A 161 15.85 3.98 15.89
CA ILE A 161 15.96 4.26 14.46
C ILE A 161 14.75 5.09 14.03
N PRO A 162 14.95 6.29 13.45
CA PRO A 162 13.87 7.07 12.88
C PRO A 162 13.14 6.26 11.80
N LEU A 163 11.82 6.12 11.96
CA LEU A 163 10.98 5.37 11.04
C LEU A 163 9.83 6.27 10.58
N LEU A 164 9.66 6.42 9.27
CA LEU A 164 8.46 7.05 8.73
C LEU A 164 7.28 6.09 8.96
N SER A 165 6.28 6.58 9.67
CA SER A 165 4.99 5.90 9.85
C SER A 165 3.98 6.45 8.86
N GLY A 166 3.15 5.58 8.31
CA GLY A 166 2.07 5.98 7.43
C GLY A 166 1.47 4.78 6.72
N ASP A 167 0.23 4.94 6.30
CA ASP A 167 -0.55 3.99 5.52
C ASP A 167 -0.23 4.09 4.02
N VAL A 168 0.89 4.70 3.62
CA VAL A 168 1.32 4.80 2.21
C VAL A 168 2.55 3.97 1.91
N TYR A 169 3.17 3.37 2.92
CA TYR A 169 4.47 2.71 2.81
C TYR A 169 4.35 1.22 3.06
N ILE A 170 4.82 0.41 2.12
CA ILE A 170 5.38 -0.89 2.45
C ILE A 170 6.82 -0.64 2.89
N ARG A 171 7.23 -1.23 4.02
CA ARG A 171 8.51 -0.90 4.67
C ARG A 171 9.36 -2.15 4.83
N GLY A 172 10.65 -2.02 4.58
CA GLY A 172 11.63 -3.04 4.90
C GLY A 172 12.91 -2.43 5.44
N THR A 173 13.74 -3.23 6.09
CA THR A 173 15.04 -2.82 6.62
C THR A 173 16.13 -3.73 6.09
N LYS A 174 17.31 -3.17 5.88
CA LYS A 174 18.57 -3.92 5.75
C LYS A 174 19.46 -3.49 6.91
N GLY A 175 19.58 -4.36 7.90
CA GLY A 175 20.48 -4.21 9.00
C GLY A 175 21.82 -4.90 8.71
N SER A 176 22.93 -4.29 9.08
CA SER A 176 24.24 -4.92 8.98
C SER A 176 25.10 -4.66 10.20
N TRP A 177 25.89 -5.66 10.56
CA TRP A 177 26.85 -5.60 11.65
C TRP A 177 28.19 -6.15 11.18
N GLU A 178 29.09 -5.25 10.80
CA GLU A 178 30.35 -5.60 10.17
C GLU A 178 31.30 -6.35 11.13
N ASN A 179 32.00 -7.35 10.59
CA ASN A 179 33.00 -8.17 11.29
C ASN A 179 32.50 -9.00 12.49
N TYR A 180 31.18 -9.18 12.63
CA TYR A 180 30.63 -10.23 13.50
C TYR A 180 30.28 -11.47 12.68
N GLY A 181 30.96 -12.58 12.97
CA GLY A 181 30.55 -13.90 12.49
C GLY A 181 29.36 -14.35 13.31
N TYR A 182 28.16 -14.31 12.73
CA TYR A 182 27.02 -14.91 13.40
C TYR A 182 27.21 -16.44 13.47
N ALA A 183 26.62 -17.07 14.48
CA ALA A 183 26.64 -18.52 14.64
C ALA A 183 26.20 -19.25 13.35
N PRO A 184 26.72 -20.47 13.09
CA PRO A 184 26.38 -21.24 11.90
C PRO A 184 24.86 -21.37 11.69
N VAL A 185 24.50 -21.24 10.42
CA VAL A 185 23.18 -21.01 9.84
C VAL A 185 22.14 -22.04 10.28
N ILE A 186 20.93 -21.58 10.62
CA ILE A 186 19.71 -22.38 10.52
C ILE A 186 19.36 -22.42 9.02
N GLU A 187 19.60 -23.55 8.35
CA GLU A 187 19.55 -23.72 6.87
C GLU A 187 18.18 -23.49 6.19
N HIS A 188 17.17 -22.99 6.91
CA HIS A 188 15.75 -23.14 6.52
C HIS A 188 14.97 -21.83 6.39
N TYR A 189 15.62 -20.67 6.31
CA TYR A 189 14.85 -19.43 6.09
C TYR A 189 14.39 -19.29 4.64
N PRO A 190 13.09 -19.00 4.41
CA PRO A 190 12.61 -18.57 3.11
C PRO A 190 13.36 -17.32 2.68
N VAL A 191 13.85 -17.28 1.44
CA VAL A 191 14.63 -16.16 0.89
C VAL A 191 13.75 -14.91 0.66
N GLY A 192 12.50 -14.90 1.09
CA GLY A 192 11.59 -13.78 0.88
C GLY A 192 10.27 -13.96 1.61
N CYS A 193 9.38 -13.00 1.40
CA CYS A 193 8.01 -13.04 1.87
C CYS A 193 7.04 -12.51 0.80
N ILE A 194 5.78 -12.89 0.93
CA ILE A 194 4.67 -12.30 0.18
C ILE A 194 4.02 -11.24 1.06
N VAL A 195 3.90 -10.02 0.52
CA VAL A 195 3.15 -8.93 1.10
C VAL A 195 1.85 -8.77 0.34
N THR A 196 0.73 -8.95 1.03
CA THR A 196 -0.61 -8.66 0.51
C THR A 196 -1.10 -7.38 1.14
N ILE A 197 -1.51 -6.42 0.31
CA ILE A 197 -2.17 -5.19 0.77
C ILE A 197 -3.61 -5.13 0.30
N ILE A 198 -4.48 -4.55 1.14
CA ILE A 198 -5.81 -4.09 0.75
C ILE A 198 -5.80 -2.57 0.85
N ASP A 199 -6.16 -1.88 -0.22
CA ASP A 199 -6.16 -0.41 -0.23
C ASP A 199 -7.49 0.22 0.23
N ASN A 200 -7.53 1.55 0.25
CA ASN A 200 -8.69 2.37 0.62
C ASN A 200 -9.90 2.21 -0.31
N PHE A 201 -9.74 1.61 -1.49
CA PHE A 201 -10.83 1.26 -2.39
C PHE A 201 -11.24 -0.23 -2.25
N GLY A 202 -10.50 -1.00 -1.44
CA GLY A 202 -10.72 -2.43 -1.24
C GLY A 202 -10.08 -3.30 -2.31
N CYS A 203 -9.23 -2.75 -3.17
CA CYS A 203 -8.49 -3.54 -4.14
C CYS A 203 -7.32 -4.24 -3.44
N THR A 204 -7.05 -5.48 -3.85
CA THR A 204 -5.98 -6.31 -3.28
C THR A 204 -4.81 -6.39 -4.25
N SER A 205 -3.61 -6.08 -3.76
CA SER A 205 -2.34 -6.25 -4.51
C SER A 205 -1.40 -7.14 -3.71
N GLN A 206 -0.62 -7.96 -4.41
CA GLN A 206 0.36 -8.87 -3.81
C GLN A 206 1.74 -8.63 -4.41
N PHE A 207 2.74 -8.65 -3.54
CA PHE A 207 4.12 -8.44 -3.92
C PHE A 207 5.03 -9.48 -3.27
N GLU A 208 6.02 -9.94 -4.00
CA GLU A 208 7.13 -10.71 -3.42
C GLU A 208 8.24 -9.72 -3.02
N ILE A 209 8.68 -9.79 -1.76
CA ILE A 209 9.84 -9.03 -1.28
C ILE A 209 10.93 -10.02 -0.89
N LYS A 210 12.12 -9.83 -1.47
CA LYS A 210 13.30 -10.65 -1.19
C LYS A 210 14.59 -9.84 -1.34
N PRO A 211 15.67 -10.22 -0.64
CA PRO A 211 16.98 -9.67 -0.89
C PRO A 211 17.47 -10.15 -2.26
N THR A 212 18.09 -9.26 -3.03
CA THR A 212 18.95 -9.65 -4.14
C THR A 212 20.30 -10.06 -3.60
N ASP A 213 20.88 -11.06 -4.26
CA ASP A 213 22.29 -11.48 -4.19
C ASP A 213 22.94 -11.48 -2.78
N ASP A 214 24.26 -11.32 -2.75
CA ASP A 214 25.08 -11.35 -1.53
C ASP A 214 25.15 -9.96 -0.81
N VAL A 215 24.61 -8.89 -1.41
CA VAL A 215 24.54 -7.55 -0.78
C VAL A 215 23.25 -7.27 -0.03
N ASN A 216 22.30 -8.22 -0.07
CA ASN A 216 21.03 -8.18 0.65
C ASN A 216 20.21 -6.91 0.36
N ILE A 217 20.28 -6.40 -0.86
CA ILE A 217 19.45 -5.26 -1.27
C ILE A 217 18.00 -5.76 -1.37
N LEU A 218 17.08 -5.18 -0.62
CA LEU A 218 15.68 -5.57 -0.72
C LEU A 218 15.06 -5.07 -2.03
N GLN A 219 14.42 -5.98 -2.75
CA GLN A 219 13.62 -5.68 -3.95
C GLN A 219 12.20 -6.20 -3.80
N ILE A 220 11.29 -5.51 -4.48
CA ILE A 220 9.87 -5.82 -4.54
C ILE A 220 9.48 -6.20 -5.98
N TYR A 221 8.72 -7.28 -6.13
CA TYR A 221 8.29 -7.84 -7.41
C TYR A 221 6.79 -8.10 -7.42
N ASP A 222 6.19 -8.18 -8.61
CA ASP A 222 4.83 -8.66 -8.76
C ASP A 222 4.76 -10.15 -8.35
N SER A 223 3.76 -10.54 -7.56
CA SER A 223 3.50 -11.93 -7.15
C SER A 223 2.37 -12.59 -7.92
#